data_AF-A0A533VAX8-F1
#
_entry.id   AF-A0A533VAX8-F1
#
_cell.length_a   1.000
_cell.length_b   1.000
_cell.length_c   1.000
_cell.angle_alpha   90.00
_cell.angle_beta   90.00
_cell.angle_gamma   90.00
#
_symmetry.space_group_name_H-M   'P 1'
#
loop_
_entity.id
_entity.type
_entity.pdbx_description
1 polymer ?
#
loop_
_entity_poly.entity_id
_entity_poly.type
_entity_poly.pdbx_seq_one_letter_code
_entity_poly.pdbx_strand_id
1 'polypeptide(L)' 'MAKSPLGLFARRVLRDKRKRQKWSIGTYKRRELGLDKKASPLGGAPQARGIVLEKVGIEAK' A
#
# COMPACT_ATOMS: atom_id res chain seq x y z
N MET A 1 16.66 11.23 -25.51
CA MET A 1 17.39 11.82 -24.36
C MET A 1 16.87 11.24 -23.05
N ALA A 2 17.74 10.83 -22.13
CA ALA A 2 17.32 10.23 -20.85
C ALA A 2 16.74 11.31 -19.90
N LYS A 3 15.53 11.10 -19.37
CA LYS A 3 14.82 12.02 -18.47
C LYS A 3 15.44 12.12 -17.05
N SER A 4 16.52 11.40 -16.77
CA SER A 4 17.23 11.39 -15.48
C SER A 4 18.68 11.88 -15.66
N PRO A 5 19.22 12.66 -14.71
CA PRO A 5 20.60 13.12 -14.79
C PRO A 5 21.59 11.96 -14.64
N LEU A 6 22.68 12.00 -15.42
CA LEU A 6 23.74 10.97 -15.46
C LEU A 6 25.08 11.44 -14.86
N GLY A 7 25.13 12.67 -14.34
CA GLY A 7 26.37 13.25 -13.79
C GLY A 7 26.76 12.66 -12.43
N LEU A 8 28.07 12.64 -12.14
CA LEU A 8 28.66 12.06 -10.94
C LEU A 8 28.10 12.63 -9.62
N PHE A 9 27.70 13.91 -9.60
CA PHE A 9 27.19 14.59 -8.40
C PHE A 9 25.65 14.67 -8.33
N ALA A 10 24.91 13.95 -9.18
CA ALA A 10 23.45 14.06 -9.29
C ALA A 10 22.64 13.22 -8.25
N ARG A 11 23.30 12.68 -7.21
CA ARG A 11 22.71 11.73 -6.26
C ARG A 11 21.42 12.23 -5.59
N ARG A 12 21.36 13.50 -5.18
CA ARG A 12 20.18 14.07 -4.49
C ARG A 12 18.94 14.03 -5.39
N VAL A 13 19.09 14.49 -6.64
CA VAL A 13 18.01 14.52 -7.63
C VAL A 13 17.50 13.11 -7.94
N LEU A 14 18.41 12.15 -8.13
CA LEU A 14 18.04 10.76 -8.39
C LEU A 14 17.27 10.14 -7.21
N ARG A 15 17.70 10.42 -5.98
CA ARG A 15 17.02 9.95 -4.77
C ARG A 15 15.60 10.52 -4.67
N ASP A 16 15.44 11.82 -4.88
CA ASP A 16 14.14 12.47 -4.75
C ASP A 16 13.18 12.06 -5.88
N LYS A 17 13.71 11.84 -7.09
CA LYS A 17 12.95 11.25 -8.21
C LYS A 17 12.46 9.85 -7.86
N ARG A 18 13.32 8.99 -7.29
CA ARG A 18 12.92 7.64 -6.86
C ARG A 18 11.87 7.68 -5.76
N LYS A 19 12.00 8.59 -4.77
CA LYS A 19 10.99 8.78 -3.72
C LYS A 19 9.63 9.12 -4.30
N ARG A 20 9.56 10.05 -5.27
CA ARG A 20 8.31 10.40 -5.95
C ARG A 20 7.72 9.23 -6.72
N GLN A 21 8.55 8.49 -7.46
CA GLN A 21 8.13 7.31 -8.22
C GLN A 21 7.63 6.17 -7.33
N LYS A 22 8.13 6.01 -6.10
CA LYS A 22 7.63 4.95 -5.20
C LYS A 22 6.14 5.10 -4.88
N TRP A 23 5.59 6.32 -4.87
CA TRP A 23 4.17 6.56 -4.57
C TRP A 23 3.19 6.06 -5.64
N SER A 24 3.65 5.82 -6.88
CA SER A 24 2.79 5.18 -7.90
C SER A 24 2.66 3.67 -7.67
N ILE A 25 3.57 3.06 -6.90
CA ILE A 25 3.54 1.64 -6.58
C ILE A 25 2.45 1.40 -5.53
N GLY A 26 1.41 0.65 -5.88
CA GLY A 26 0.24 0.42 -5.02
C GLY A 26 0.59 -0.22 -3.67
N THR A 27 1.49 -1.21 -3.65
CA THR A 27 1.94 -1.87 -2.42
C THR A 27 2.72 -0.92 -1.50
N TYR A 28 3.56 -0.06 -2.06
CA TYR A 28 4.27 0.97 -1.29
C TYR A 28 3.29 1.96 -0.65
N LYS A 29 2.33 2.46 -1.44
CA LYS A 29 1.30 3.38 -0.95
C LYS A 29 0.46 2.77 0.17
N ARG A 30 -0.04 1.53 0.01
CA ARG A 30 -0.83 0.83 1.03
C ARG A 30 -0.04 0.65 2.33
N ARG A 31 1.23 0.26 2.23
CA ARG A 31 2.11 0.08 3.38
C ARG A 31 2.39 1.38 4.12
N GLU A 32 2.83 2.44 3.42
CA GLU A 32 3.20 3.70 4.09
C GLU A 32 1.98 4.44 4.67
N LEU A 33 0.80 4.34 4.05
CA LEU A 33 -0.43 4.93 4.58
C LEU A 33 -1.11 4.04 5.65
N GLY A 34 -0.64 2.81 5.82
CA GLY A 34 -1.23 1.81 6.72
C GLY A 34 -2.67 1.45 6.35
N LEU A 35 -3.03 1.50 5.06
CA LEU A 35 -4.42 1.32 4.62
C LEU A 35 -4.98 -0.04 5.02
N ASP A 36 -4.17 -1.09 4.90
CA ASP A 36 -4.62 -2.45 5.20
C ASP A 36 -4.97 -2.62 6.68
N LYS A 37 -4.26 -1.95 7.59
CA LYS A 37 -4.60 -1.97 9.03
C LYS A 37 -5.85 -1.17 9.36
N LYS A 38 -6.06 -0.05 8.66
CA LYS A 38 -7.21 0.85 8.88
C LYS A 38 -8.51 0.28 8.32
N ALA A 39 -8.45 -0.39 7.17
CA ALA A 39 -9.61 -0.90 6.47
C ALA A 39 -9.94 -2.36 6.82
N SER A 40 -8.96 -3.15 7.25
CA SER A 40 -9.19 -4.56 7.57
C SER A 40 -10.03 -4.71 8.84
N PRO A 41 -11.10 -5.52 8.83
CA PRO A 41 -11.85 -5.86 10.04
C PRO A 41 -11.01 -6.64 11.07
N LEU A 42 -9.92 -7.28 10.64
CA LEU A 42 -8.97 -7.97 11.53
C LEU A 42 -7.82 -7.06 11.99
N GLY A 43 -7.76 -5.81 11.52
CA GLY A 43 -6.71 -4.85 11.88
C GLY A 43 -5.28 -5.26 11.48
N GLY A 44 -5.13 -6.30 10.64
CA GLY A 44 -3.83 -6.89 10.27
C GLY A 44 -3.39 -8.07 11.14
N ALA A 45 -4.24 -8.57 12.03
CA ALA A 45 -4.00 -9.83 12.74
C ALA A 45 -4.35 -11.05 11.87
N PRO A 46 -3.71 -12.22 12.09
CA PRO A 46 -4.04 -13.45 11.36
C PRO A 46 -5.41 -14.03 11.73
N GLN A 47 -5.94 -13.73 12.93
CA GLN A 47 -7.21 -14.24 13.44
C GLN A 47 -7.89 -13.21 14.36
N ALA A 48 -9.22 -13.27 14.48
CA ALA A 48 -10.02 -12.53 15.45
C ALA A 48 -11.21 -13.36 15.96
N ARG A 49 -11.85 -12.90 17.04
CA ARG A 49 -13.09 -13.48 17.58
C ARG A 49 -14.26 -12.55 17.26
N GLY A 50 -15.45 -13.11 17.08
CA GLY A 50 -16.67 -12.36 16.79
C GLY A 50 -17.89 -13.01 17.43
N ILE A 51 -18.98 -12.25 17.49
CA ILE A 51 -20.29 -12.71 17.98
C ILE A 51 -21.23 -12.79 16.78
N VAL A 52 -22.01 -13.87 16.70
CA VAL A 52 -22.98 -14.07 15.61
C VAL A 52 -24.20 -13.17 15.85
N LEU A 53 -24.60 -12.40 14.83
CA LEU A 53 -25.80 -11.57 14.86
C LEU A 53 -27.00 -12.33 14.27
N GLU A 54 -26.86 -12.84 13.05
CA GLU A 54 -27.94 -13.52 12.33
C GLU A 54 -27.41 -14.55 11.32
N LYS A 55 -28.29 -15.40 10.81
CA LYS A 55 -27.99 -16.36 9.72
C LYS A 55 -28.55 -15.80 8.42
N VAL A 56 -27.68 -15.54 7.45
CA VAL A 56 -28.04 -14.98 6.12
C VAL A 56 -27.82 -16.03 5.04
N GLY A 57 -28.80 -16.22 4.15
CA GLY A 57 -28.64 -17.01 2.93
C GLY A 57 -28.10 -16.15 1.79
N ILE A 58 -26.86 -16.42 1.34
CA ILE A 58 -26.25 -15.72 0.21
C ILE A 58 -26.34 -16.63 -1.02
N GLU A 59 -27.06 -16.20 -2.04
CA GLU A 59 -27.17 -16.92 -3.31
C GLU A 59 -25.87 -16.81 -4.12
N ALA A 60 -25.61 -17.82 -4.96
CA ALA A 60 -24.45 -17.83 -5.82
C ALA A 60 -24.55 -16.72 -6.89
N LYS A 61 -23.40 -16.20 -7.29
CA LYS A 61 -23.29 -15.13 -8.30
C LYS A 61 -23.42 -15.65 -9.72
#